data_AF-A0A1H7RXH1-F1
#
_entry.id   AF-A0A1H7RXH1-F1
#
_cell.length_a   1.000
_cell.length_b   1.000
_cell.length_c   1.000
_cell.angle_alpha   90.00
_cell.angle_beta   90.00
_cell.angle_gamma   90.00
#
_symmetry.space_group_name_H-M   'P 1'
#
loop_
_entity.id
_entity.type
_entity.pdbx_description
1 polymer ?
#
loop_
_entity_poly.entity_id
_entity_poly.type
_entity_poly.pdbx_seq_one_letter_code
_entity_poly.pdbx_strand_id
1 'polypeptide(L)' 'MPQAGGADRRRIALLLETADVLAERAARTADAAQAQVLLRRSAQRRAQAARLASAGPLPPGGRPGAGAPPVAGSSASG' A
#
# COMPACT_ATOMS: atom_id res chain seq x y z
N MET A 1 -11.02 -19.26 3.29
CA MET A 1 -10.05 -18.23 2.82
C MET A 1 -10.03 -17.09 3.83
N PRO A 2 -8.99 -16.92 4.66
CA PRO A 2 -8.99 -15.85 5.66
C PRO A 2 -8.63 -14.49 5.04
N GLN A 3 -9.53 -13.53 5.19
CA GLN A 3 -9.27 -12.23 5.84
C GLN A 3 -8.14 -11.33 5.29
N ALA A 4 -7.96 -11.20 3.97
CA ALA A 4 -7.12 -10.13 3.41
C ALA A 4 -7.49 -8.74 3.99
N GLY A 5 -8.80 -8.44 4.08
CA GLY A 5 -9.29 -7.20 4.69
C GLY A 5 -9.06 -7.06 6.21
N GLY A 6 -8.84 -8.16 6.94
CA GLY A 6 -8.55 -8.12 8.38
C GLY A 6 -7.08 -7.76 8.65
N ALA A 7 -6.17 -8.34 7.86
CA ALA A 7 -4.75 -8.02 7.92
C ALA A 7 -4.48 -6.54 7.53
N ASP A 8 -5.18 -6.05 6.51
CA ASP A 8 -5.06 -4.64 6.09
C ASP A 8 -5.58 -3.67 7.15
N ARG A 9 -6.71 -3.98 7.80
CA ARG A 9 -7.24 -3.17 8.92
C ARG A 9 -6.24 -3.08 10.08
N ARG A 10 -5.65 -4.22 10.49
CA ARG A 10 -4.63 -4.24 11.55
C ARG A 10 -3.41 -3.43 11.15
N ARG A 11 -2.98 -3.55 9.89
CA ARG A 11 -1.84 -2.79 9.35
C ARG A 11 -2.10 -1.29 9.30
N ILE A 12 -3.30 -0.89 8.89
CA ILE A 12 -3.75 0.51 8.89
C ILE A 12 -3.71 1.08 10.31
N ALA A 13 -4.26 0.36 11.29
CA ALA A 13 -4.26 0.79 12.69
C ALA A 13 -2.83 1.03 13.22
N LEU A 14 -1.91 0.10 12.95
CA LEU A 14 -0.50 0.24 13.36
C LEU A 14 0.19 1.46 12.71
N LEU A 15 -0.12 1.74 11.43
CA LEU A 15 0.44 2.91 10.75
C LEU A 15 -0.07 4.22 11.38
N LEU A 16 -1.34 4.29 11.75
CA LEU A 16 -1.92 5.47 12.39
C LEU A 16 -1.37 5.67 13.80
N GLU A 17 -1.34 4.60 14.61
CA GLU A 17 -0.74 4.62 15.95
C GLU A 17 0.72 5.09 15.91
N THR A 18 1.51 4.55 14.97
CA THR A 18 2.89 4.99 14.76
C THR A 18 2.96 6.47 14.37
N ALA A 19 2.03 6.95 13.53
CA ALA A 19 2.00 8.35 13.12
C ALA A 19 1.75 9.28 14.31
N ASP A 20 0.89 8.87 15.23
CA ASP A 20 0.54 9.68 16.41
C ASP A 20 1.68 9.70 17.42
N VAL A 21 2.33 8.56 17.69
CA VAL A 21 3.55 8.50 18.52
C VAL A 21 4.66 9.40 17.95
N LEU A 22 4.84 9.41 16.63
CA LEU A 22 5.82 10.29 15.98
C LEU A 22 5.47 11.77 16.13
N ALA A 23 4.19 12.13 16.03
CA ALA A 23 3.72 13.50 16.18
C ALA A 23 3.85 13.99 17.64
N GLU A 24 3.49 13.15 18.61
CA GLU A 24 3.66 13.44 20.04
C GLU A 24 5.14 13.61 20.40
N ARG A 25 6.03 12.75 19.87
CA ARG A 25 7.47 12.88 20.07
C ARG A 25 8.01 14.16 19.45
N ALA A 26 7.53 14.55 18.25
CA ALA A 26 7.91 15.81 17.63
C ALA A 26 7.56 17.01 18.52
N ALA A 27 6.37 17.01 19.13
CA ALA A 27 5.93 18.09 20.02
C ALA A 27 6.80 18.25 21.27
N ARG A 28 7.46 17.17 21.73
CA ARG A 28 8.39 17.18 22.87
C ARG A 28 9.87 17.35 22.47
N THR A 29 10.18 17.41 21.17
CA THR A 29 11.57 17.50 20.69
C THR A 29 11.97 18.96 20.54
N ALA A 30 13.00 19.38 21.29
CA ALA A 30 13.51 20.76 21.25
C ALA A 30 14.27 21.09 19.95
N ASP A 31 14.89 20.09 19.32
CA ASP A 31 15.58 20.26 18.04
C ASP A 31 14.55 20.36 16.90
N ALA A 32 14.50 21.54 16.26
CA ALA A 32 13.53 21.83 15.22
C ALA A 32 13.71 20.96 13.96
N ALA A 33 14.94 20.58 13.61
CA ALA A 33 15.19 19.73 12.45
C ALA A 33 14.72 18.29 12.71
N GLN A 34 14.99 17.76 13.89
CA GLN A 34 14.50 16.45 14.32
C GLN A 34 12.97 16.41 14.42
N ALA A 35 12.35 17.46 14.99
CA ALA A 35 10.90 17.58 15.05
C ALA A 35 10.27 17.56 13.65
N GLN A 36 10.84 18.29 12.67
CA GLN A 36 10.36 18.27 11.29
C GLN A 36 10.48 16.89 10.63
N VAL A 37 11.57 16.16 10.87
CA VAL A 37 11.73 14.78 10.36
C VAL A 37 10.66 13.85 10.93
N LEU A 38 10.37 13.96 12.23
CA LEU A 38 9.33 13.17 12.89
C LEU A 38 7.94 13.49 12.32
N LEU A 39 7.61 14.77 12.11
CA LEU A 39 6.35 15.19 11.49
C LEU A 39 6.23 14.68 10.05
N ARG A 40 7.29 14.77 9.25
CA ARG A 40 7.30 14.24 7.88
C ARG A 40 7.05 12.73 7.87
N ARG A 41 7.68 11.98 8.77
CA ARG A 41 7.45 10.53 8.90
C ARG A 41 6.03 10.22 9.35
N SER A 42 5.50 10.97 10.30
CA SER A 42 4.09 10.88 10.73
C SER A 42 3.14 11.05 9.54
N ALA A 43 3.34 12.08 8.70
CA ALA A 43 2.56 12.30 7.50
C ALA A 43 2.68 11.16 6.48
N GLN A 44 3.89 10.62 6.27
CA GLN A 44 4.11 9.46 5.39
C GLN A 44 3.34 8.22 5.85
N ARG A 45 3.27 7.97 7.17
CA ARG A 45 2.53 6.84 7.73
C ARG A 45 1.02 7.00 7.51
N ARG A 46 0.47 8.20 7.73
CA ARG A 46 -0.94 8.50 7.42
C ARG A 46 -1.25 8.35 5.93
N ALA A 47 -0.36 8.82 5.06
CA ALA A 47 -0.51 8.65 3.62
C ALA A 47 -0.49 7.17 3.20
N GLN A 48 0.38 6.35 3.81
CA GLN A 48 0.41 4.92 3.56
C GLN A 48 -0.86 4.22 4.05
N ALA A 49 -1.37 4.58 5.23
CA ALA A 49 -2.63 4.06 5.74
C ALA A 49 -3.82 4.40 4.82
N ALA A 50 -3.88 5.64 4.31
CA ALA A 50 -4.89 6.07 3.36
C ALA A 50 -4.84 5.25 2.06
N ARG A 51 -3.64 4.99 1.53
CA ARG A 51 -3.45 4.15 0.33
C ARG A 51 -3.94 2.72 0.54
N LEU A 52 -3.66 2.13 1.70
CA LEU A 52 -4.14 0.79 2.04
C LEU A 52 -5.67 0.76 2.20
N ALA A 53 -6.26 1.80 2.80
CA ALA A 53 -7.70 1.91 2.93
C ALA A 53 -8.39 2.05 1.56
N SER A 54 -7.78 2.78 0.62
CA SER A 54 -8.29 2.96 -0.74
C SER A 54 -8.03 1.78 -1.67
N ALA A 55 -7.07 0.91 -1.35
CA ALA A 55 -6.73 -0.22 -2.20
C ALA A 55 -7.87 -1.24 -2.33
N GLY A 56 -8.76 -1.32 -1.33
CA GLY A 56 -9.89 -2.24 -1.31
C GLY A 56 -9.49 -3.72 -1.46
N PRO A 57 -10.40 -4.67 -1.28
CA PRO A 57 -10.17 -6.02 -1.78
C PRO A 57 -10.11 -5.95 -3.30
N LEU A 58 -8.96 -6.32 -3.89
CA LEU A 58 -8.85 -6.56 -5.33
C LEU A 58 -10.04 -7.45 -5.75
N PRO A 59 -10.85 -7.09 -6.76
CA PRO A 59 -11.98 -7.91 -7.16
C PRO A 59 -11.47 -9.32 -7.51
N PRO A 60 -12.05 -10.39 -6.94
CA PRO A 60 -11.69 -11.76 -7.31
C PRO A 60 -12.25 -12.04 -8.69
N GLY A 61 -11.53 -11.71 -9.76
CA GLY A 61 -12.07 -11.93 -11.11
C GLY A 61 -11.23 -11.56 -12.32
N GLY A 62 -9.99 -11.08 -12.17
CA GLY A 62 -9.16 -10.73 -13.33
C GLY A 62 -8.02 -11.71 -13.56
N ARG A 63 -8.31 -12.96 -13.95
CA ARG A 63 -7.28 -13.73 -14.69
C ARG A 63 -7.14 -13.04 -16.05
N PRO A 64 -6.05 -12.34 -16.39
CA PRO A 64 -5.78 -12.05 -17.79
C PRO A 64 -5.70 -13.41 -18.49
N GLY A 65 -6.53 -13.57 -19.54
CA GLY A 65 -6.81 -14.85 -20.18
C GLY A 65 -5.60 -15.76 -20.33
N ALA A 66 -5.58 -16.81 -19.51
CA ALA A 66 -5.04 -18.09 -19.96
C ALA A 66 -6.02 -18.61 -21.02
N GLY A 67 -5.73 -18.33 -22.28
CA GLY A 67 -6.61 -18.69 -23.38
C GLY A 67 -6.04 -18.37 -24.77
N ALA A 68 -4.81 -18.80 -25.05
CA ALA A 68 -4.40 -19.34 -26.37
C ALA A 68 -2.89 -19.68 -26.39
N PRO A 69 -2.52 -20.96 -26.44
CA PRO A 69 -1.43 -21.44 -27.27
C PRO A 69 -2.02 -22.27 -28.44
N PRO A 70 -1.19 -22.82 -29.34
CA PRO A 70 -0.42 -22.19 -30.40
C PRO A 70 -0.90 -22.68 -31.79
N VAL A 71 -0.68 -21.92 -32.88
CA VAL A 71 -0.55 -22.55 -34.21
C VAL A 71 0.58 -21.92 -35.01
N ALA A 72 1.58 -22.76 -35.28
CA ALA A 72 2.56 -22.57 -36.33
C ALA A 72 1.91 -22.83 -37.70
N GLY A 73 2.41 -22.14 -38.72
CA GLY A 73 2.24 -22.51 -40.13
C GLY A 73 1.28 -21.63 -40.92
N SER A 74 1.79 -20.82 -41.83
CA SER A 74 1.92 -21.28 -43.21
C SER A 74 2.75 -20.32 -44.06
N SER A 75 3.46 -20.93 -44.99
CA SER A 75 4.43 -20.38 -45.92
C SER A 75 3.84 -19.46 -46.99
N ALA A 76 4.77 -18.76 -47.65
CA ALA A 76 4.87 -18.57 -49.10
C ALA A 76 4.27 -17.31 -49.77
N SER A 77 5.17 -16.74 -50.56
CA SER A 77 4.98 -16.17 -51.91
C SER A 77 4.51 -14.72 -52.06
N GLY A 78 5.35 -13.95 -52.77
CA GLY A 78 5.09 -12.63 -53.32
C GLY A 78 6.38 -11.89 -53.59
#